data_AF-A0A2V8ICN2-F1
#
_entry.id   AF-A0A2V8ICN2-F1
#
_cell.length_a   1.000
_cell.length_b   1.000
_cell.length_c   1.000
_cell.angle_alpha   90.00
_cell.angle_beta   90.00
_cell.angle_gamma   90.00
#
_symmetry.space_group_name_H-M   'P 1'
#
loop_
_entity.id
_entity.type
_entity.pdbx_description
1 polymer ?
#
loop_
_entity_poly.entity_id
_entity_poly.type
_entity_poly.pdbx_seq_one_letter_code
_entity_poly.pdbx_strand_id
1 'polypeptide(L)'
;MKSKHFCDSCAFLWLFTFLSAALSLSCGRLDAQKNAAAWEHEAQNVSIVRDNWGIPHVSGKTDADAVFGVIYAQAEDDFNRVETNYLNSMGRLAEAEGEAEIYRDLRMKLFIDPADMRAKYEASPEWLKALMNAWADGLNYYLYKHPQVKPRVIARFEPWMALTFTEGSIGGDIEKINLQQLEAFYGKTPEKQALAEETRYVEPSGSNGIAIAPSNTAAHHALFLINPHTTFFFRAEAHMLSSEGLNAYGAITWGQFFIYQGFND
;
A
#
# COMPACT_ATOMS: atom_id res chain seq x y z
N MET A 1 28.24 18.79 -66.46
CA MET A 1 26.84 18.62 -65.98
C MET A 1 26.79 17.45 -65.00
N LYS A 2 26.74 17.72 -63.69
CA LYS A 2 26.34 16.73 -62.67
C LYS A 2 25.46 17.45 -61.65
N SER A 3 24.30 16.87 -61.38
CA SER A 3 23.15 17.44 -60.69
C SER A 3 23.31 17.46 -59.17
N LYS A 4 22.69 18.47 -58.54
CA LYS A 4 22.44 18.56 -57.10
C LYS A 4 21.09 17.87 -56.80
N HIS A 5 21.07 16.95 -55.85
CA HIS A 5 19.87 16.59 -55.09
C HIS A 5 20.22 16.68 -53.60
N PHE A 6 19.67 17.68 -52.91
CA PHE A 6 19.75 17.85 -51.47
C PHE A 6 18.48 17.26 -50.85
N CYS A 7 18.64 16.64 -49.69
CA CYS A 7 17.71 15.73 -49.04
C CYS A 7 16.67 16.49 -48.19
N ASP A 8 15.41 16.52 -48.63
CA ASP A 8 14.28 17.14 -47.90
C ASP A 8 13.70 16.23 -46.79
N SER A 9 14.17 14.99 -46.65
CA SER A 9 13.55 13.99 -45.76
C SER A 9 13.93 14.08 -44.28
N CYS A 10 14.91 14.93 -43.90
CA CYS A 10 15.34 15.06 -42.49
C CYS A 10 14.49 16.05 -41.67
N ALA A 11 13.86 17.05 -42.30
CA ALA A 11 13.08 18.07 -41.59
C ALA A 11 11.71 17.56 -41.12
N PHE A 12 11.11 16.60 -41.83
CA PHE A 12 9.78 16.06 -41.51
C PHE A 12 9.78 15.11 -40.30
N LEU A 13 10.89 14.41 -40.04
CA LEU A 13 10.97 13.44 -38.96
C LEU A 13 11.07 14.10 -37.57
N TRP A 14 11.68 15.30 -37.50
CA TRP A 14 11.84 16.05 -36.25
C TRP A 14 10.56 16.75 -35.79
N LEU A 15 9.69 17.21 -36.70
CA LEU A 15 8.42 17.85 -36.32
C LEU A 15 7.43 16.87 -35.69
N PHE A 16 7.41 15.61 -36.13
CA PHE A 16 6.50 14.58 -35.60
C PHE A 16 6.89 14.10 -34.19
N THR A 17 8.18 14.07 -33.85
CA THR A 17 8.65 13.67 -32.51
C THR A 17 8.36 14.75 -31.45
N PHE A 18 8.49 16.04 -31.81
CA PHE A 18 8.15 17.14 -30.90
C PHE A 18 6.65 17.29 -30.66
N LEU A 19 5.80 17.06 -31.67
CA LEU A 19 4.34 17.13 -31.50
C LEU A 19 3.82 16.00 -30.58
N SER A 20 4.39 14.80 -30.69
CA SER A 20 3.97 13.62 -29.91
C SER A 20 4.36 13.73 -28.42
N ALA A 21 5.52 14.32 -28.12
CA ALA A 21 5.96 14.60 -26.75
C ALA A 21 5.15 15.74 -26.09
N ALA A 22 4.77 16.78 -26.85
CA ALA A 22 3.96 17.89 -26.34
C ALA A 22 2.50 17.47 -26.04
N LEU A 23 1.92 16.58 -26.87
CA LEU A 23 0.57 16.04 -26.66
C LEU A 23 0.48 15.12 -25.43
N SER A 24 1.49 14.29 -25.18
CA SER A 24 1.54 13.39 -24.00
C SER A 24 1.78 14.14 -22.68
N LEU A 25 2.61 15.19 -22.69
CA LEU A 25 2.78 16.11 -21.54
C LEU A 25 1.50 16.92 -21.24
N SER A 26 0.74 17.32 -22.27
CA SER A 26 -0.52 18.05 -22.08
C SER A 26 -1.63 17.15 -21.52
N CYS A 27 -1.71 15.89 -21.98
CA CYS A 27 -2.71 14.94 -21.49
C CYS A 27 -2.45 14.54 -20.03
N GLY A 28 -1.18 14.25 -19.67
CA GLY A 28 -0.82 13.90 -18.29
C GLY A 28 -1.06 15.03 -17.29
N ARG A 29 -0.89 16.30 -17.70
CA ARG A 29 -1.22 17.47 -16.86
C ARG A 29 -2.73 17.66 -16.68
N LEU A 30 -3.52 17.45 -17.73
CA LEU A 30 -4.98 17.52 -17.66
C LEU A 30 -5.56 16.42 -16.76
N ASP A 31 -5.04 15.18 -16.85
CA ASP A 31 -5.46 14.09 -15.98
C ASP A 31 -5.04 14.32 -14.52
N ALA A 32 -3.83 14.81 -14.27
CA ALA A 32 -3.40 15.18 -12.92
C ALA A 32 -4.28 16.30 -12.32
N GLN A 33 -4.61 17.33 -13.12
CA GLN A 33 -5.43 18.45 -12.68
C GLN A 33 -6.90 18.07 -12.45
N LYS A 34 -7.46 17.19 -13.29
CA LYS A 34 -8.82 16.66 -13.11
C LYS A 34 -8.92 15.78 -11.86
N ASN A 35 -7.92 14.94 -11.60
CA ASN A 35 -7.86 14.11 -10.39
C ASN A 35 -7.68 14.97 -9.14
N ALA A 36 -6.84 16.02 -9.19
CA ALA A 36 -6.65 16.93 -8.05
C ALA A 36 -7.95 17.60 -7.60
N ALA A 37 -8.78 18.09 -8.53
CA ALA A 37 -10.06 18.69 -8.18
C ALA A 37 -11.04 17.67 -7.55
N ALA A 38 -11.01 16.42 -8.01
CA ALA A 38 -11.82 15.35 -7.41
C ALA A 38 -11.35 15.02 -5.99
N TRP A 39 -10.04 14.88 -5.78
CA TRP A 39 -9.47 14.64 -4.44
C TRP A 39 -9.72 15.80 -3.48
N GLU A 40 -9.59 17.05 -3.94
CA GLU A 40 -9.91 18.23 -3.13
C GLU A 40 -11.39 18.27 -2.72
N HIS A 41 -12.29 17.80 -3.58
CA HIS A 41 -13.71 17.67 -3.26
C HIS A 41 -13.97 16.54 -2.25
N GLU A 42 -13.38 15.36 -2.43
CA GLU A 42 -13.49 14.25 -1.48
C GLU A 42 -12.94 14.63 -0.09
N ALA A 43 -11.79 15.31 -0.05
CA ALA A 43 -11.20 15.81 1.19
C ALA A 43 -12.12 16.76 1.98
N GLN A 44 -13.07 17.45 1.34
CA GLN A 44 -14.05 18.30 2.03
C GLN A 44 -15.10 17.49 2.80
N ASN A 45 -15.24 16.20 2.52
CA ASN A 45 -16.13 15.29 3.25
C ASN A 45 -15.45 14.63 4.45
N VAL A 46 -14.15 14.87 4.65
CA VAL A 46 -13.31 14.20 5.63
C VAL A 46 -12.88 15.16 6.73
N SER A 47 -12.98 14.71 7.97
CA SER A 47 -12.39 15.38 9.13
C SER A 47 -11.40 14.44 9.80
N ILE A 48 -10.18 14.93 10.07
CA ILE A 48 -9.15 14.21 10.80
C ILE A 48 -8.83 15.01 12.06
N VAL A 49 -9.14 14.45 13.22
CA VAL A 49 -8.79 15.02 14.52
C VAL A 49 -7.75 14.12 15.17
N ARG A 50 -6.60 14.66 15.55
CA ARG A 50 -5.56 13.90 16.26
C ARG A 50 -5.64 14.14 17.76
N ASP A 51 -5.50 13.07 18.52
CA ASP A 51 -5.44 13.16 19.99
C ASP A 51 -4.04 13.57 20.49
N ASN A 52 -3.84 13.51 21.82
CA ASN A 52 -2.57 13.89 22.45
C ASN A 52 -1.39 12.97 22.09
N TRP A 53 -1.66 11.78 21.53
CA TRP A 53 -0.66 10.82 21.08
C TRP A 53 -0.47 10.82 19.56
N GLY A 54 -1.20 11.69 18.86
CA GLY A 54 -1.18 11.80 17.40
C GLY A 54 -2.09 10.80 16.70
N ILE A 55 -2.91 10.02 17.42
CA ILE A 55 -3.79 9.00 16.84
C ILE A 55 -4.88 9.70 16.02
N PRO A 56 -5.02 9.40 14.72
CA PRO A 56 -6.05 10.01 13.89
C PRO A 56 -7.42 9.42 14.20
N HIS A 57 -8.35 10.30 14.56
CA HIS A 57 -9.78 10.06 14.54
C HIS A 57 -10.37 10.64 13.26
N VAL A 58 -10.67 9.76 12.32
CA VAL A 58 -11.14 10.09 10.97
C VAL A 58 -12.66 9.93 10.90
N SER A 59 -13.34 10.95 10.39
CA SER A 59 -14.77 10.92 10.12
C SER A 59 -15.04 11.28 8.67
N GLY A 60 -15.78 10.43 7.95
CA GLY A 60 -16.23 10.63 6.58
C GLY A 60 -17.75 10.71 6.45
N LYS A 61 -18.27 11.25 5.34
CA LYS A 61 -19.70 11.14 5.02
C LYS A 61 -20.04 9.71 4.57
N THR A 62 -19.16 9.09 3.81
CA THR A 62 -19.23 7.69 3.37
C THR A 62 -18.09 6.87 3.95
N ASP A 63 -18.18 5.54 3.86
CA ASP A 63 -17.09 4.62 4.22
C ASP A 63 -15.85 4.88 3.34
N ALA A 64 -16.06 5.23 2.08
CA ALA A 64 -14.98 5.61 1.15
C ALA A 64 -14.28 6.89 1.62
N ASP A 65 -15.01 7.94 2.01
CA ASP A 65 -14.40 9.18 2.54
C ASP A 65 -13.57 8.88 3.81
N ALA A 66 -14.05 7.99 4.69
CA ALA A 66 -13.30 7.58 5.88
C ALA A 66 -12.00 6.83 5.52
N VAL A 67 -12.04 5.95 4.51
CA VAL A 67 -10.86 5.25 3.97
C VAL A 67 -9.87 6.23 3.33
N PHE A 68 -10.35 7.21 2.55
CA PHE A 68 -9.52 8.28 2.01
C PHE A 68 -8.78 9.03 3.12
N GLY A 69 -9.51 9.39 4.19
CA GLY A 69 -8.94 10.11 5.33
C GLY A 69 -7.90 9.31 6.10
N VAL A 70 -8.17 8.03 6.40
CA VAL A 70 -7.25 7.20 7.20
C VAL A 70 -5.96 6.92 6.45
N ILE A 71 -6.02 6.69 5.14
CA ILE A 71 -4.81 6.39 4.36
C ILE A 71 -3.97 7.65 4.15
N TYR A 72 -4.62 8.81 3.99
CA TYR A 72 -3.95 10.10 3.97
C TYR A 72 -3.22 10.36 5.31
N ALA A 73 -3.89 10.12 6.44
CA ALA A 73 -3.28 10.26 7.77
C ALA A 73 -2.07 9.33 7.97
N GLN A 74 -2.18 8.06 7.53
CA GLN A 74 -1.06 7.12 7.57
C GLN A 74 0.13 7.59 6.73
N ALA A 75 -0.13 8.19 5.56
CA ALA A 75 0.92 8.74 4.72
C ALA A 75 1.57 10.00 5.33
N GLU A 76 0.80 10.85 6.02
CA GLU A 76 1.36 11.95 6.83
C GLU A 76 2.32 11.45 7.92
N ASP A 77 1.99 10.32 8.54
CA ASP A 77 2.77 9.75 9.64
C ASP A 77 4.04 9.02 9.16
N ASP A 78 3.93 8.16 8.15
CA ASP A 78 5.06 7.42 7.59
C ASP A 78 4.83 6.91 6.16
N PHE A 79 4.81 7.83 5.19
CA PHE A 79 4.70 7.47 3.76
C PHE A 79 5.78 6.47 3.31
N ASN A 80 7.01 6.58 3.80
CA ASN A 80 8.08 5.67 3.41
C ASN A 80 7.74 4.22 3.77
N ARG A 81 7.15 3.99 4.93
CA ARG A 81 6.72 2.65 5.35
C ARG A 81 5.53 2.14 4.54
N VAL A 82 4.57 3.01 4.23
CA VAL A 82 3.47 2.69 3.30
C VAL A 82 4.04 2.25 1.94
N GLU A 83 4.92 3.05 1.33
CA GLU A 83 5.52 2.72 0.04
C GLU A 83 6.33 1.42 0.11
N THR A 84 7.14 1.23 1.16
CA THR A 84 7.94 0.01 1.36
C THR A 84 7.06 -1.25 1.40
N ASN A 85 5.94 -1.20 2.11
CA ASN A 85 5.02 -2.34 2.21
C ASN A 85 4.45 -2.70 0.82
N TYR A 86 4.08 -1.71 0.01
CA TYR A 86 3.56 -1.95 -1.33
C TYR A 86 4.62 -2.34 -2.36
N LEU A 87 5.87 -1.89 -2.18
CA LEU A 87 6.99 -2.39 -2.96
C LEU A 87 7.28 -3.85 -2.66
N ASN A 88 7.30 -4.23 -1.38
CA ASN A 88 7.42 -5.62 -0.99
C ASN A 88 6.25 -6.44 -1.54
N SER A 89 5.00 -6.01 -1.31
CA SER A 89 3.81 -6.79 -1.69
C SER A 89 3.72 -7.07 -3.19
N MET A 90 4.18 -6.15 -4.04
CA MET A 90 4.23 -6.31 -5.50
C MET A 90 5.51 -6.98 -6.01
N GLY A 91 6.47 -7.29 -5.13
CA GLY A 91 7.79 -7.79 -5.48
C GLY A 91 8.60 -6.81 -6.33
N ARG A 92 8.67 -5.56 -5.87
CA ARG A 92 9.39 -4.42 -6.48
C ARG A 92 10.37 -3.76 -5.52
N LEU A 93 10.67 -4.37 -4.37
CA LEU A 93 11.53 -3.79 -3.35
C LEU A 93 12.96 -3.59 -3.85
N ALA A 94 13.46 -4.46 -4.73
CA ALA A 94 14.80 -4.32 -5.32
C ALA A 94 14.96 -3.05 -6.18
N GLU A 95 13.87 -2.47 -6.68
CA GLU A 95 13.91 -1.18 -7.39
C GLU A 95 14.33 -0.03 -6.46
N ALA A 96 14.09 -0.16 -5.15
CA ALA A 96 14.42 0.85 -4.15
C ALA A 96 15.63 0.48 -3.28
N GLU A 97 15.81 -0.80 -2.94
CA GLU A 97 16.85 -1.29 -2.03
C GLU A 97 18.02 -1.98 -2.73
N GLY A 98 17.90 -2.26 -4.03
CA GLY A 98 18.94 -2.88 -4.85
C GLY A 98 18.90 -4.41 -4.92
N GLU A 99 19.95 -4.98 -5.49
CA GLU A 99 20.02 -6.39 -5.94
C GLU A 99 19.79 -7.43 -4.83
N ALA A 100 20.10 -7.08 -3.57
CA ALA A 100 19.93 -7.99 -2.43
C ALA A 100 18.48 -8.43 -2.21
N GLU A 101 17.49 -7.66 -2.68
CA GLU A 101 16.07 -7.96 -2.49
C GLU A 101 15.45 -8.75 -3.66
N ILE A 102 16.21 -9.12 -4.70
CA ILE A 102 15.66 -9.80 -5.89
C ILE A 102 14.91 -11.09 -5.54
N TYR A 103 15.42 -11.90 -4.61
CA TYR A 103 14.73 -13.14 -4.22
C TYR A 103 13.52 -12.90 -3.34
N ARG A 104 13.49 -11.80 -2.57
CA ARG A 104 12.26 -11.36 -1.87
C ARG A 104 11.21 -10.92 -2.89
N ASP A 105 11.63 -10.19 -3.91
CA ASP A 105 10.76 -9.78 -5.01
C ASP A 105 10.22 -10.98 -5.79
N LEU A 106 11.09 -11.95 -6.11
CA LEU A 106 10.70 -13.19 -6.76
C LEU A 106 9.65 -13.94 -5.94
N ARG A 107 9.87 -14.07 -4.62
CA ARG A 107 8.93 -14.74 -3.72
C ARG A 107 7.53 -14.16 -3.82
N MET A 108 7.41 -12.83 -3.87
CA MET A 108 6.11 -12.15 -3.97
C MET A 108 5.51 -12.29 -5.37
N LYS A 109 6.32 -12.14 -6.42
CA LYS A 109 5.90 -12.30 -7.83
C LYS A 109 5.40 -13.69 -8.20
N LEU A 110 5.74 -14.72 -7.42
CA LEU A 110 5.18 -16.07 -7.62
C LEU A 110 3.68 -16.15 -7.28
N PHE A 111 3.14 -15.21 -6.50
CA PHE A 111 1.75 -15.22 -6.04
C PHE A 111 0.97 -13.95 -6.41
N ILE A 112 1.68 -12.84 -6.61
CA ILE A 112 1.09 -11.53 -6.88
C ILE A 112 1.41 -11.14 -8.33
N ASP A 113 0.47 -11.42 -9.23
CA ASP A 113 0.49 -10.94 -10.61
C ASP A 113 -0.38 -9.66 -10.73
N PRO A 114 0.17 -8.51 -11.17
CA PRO A 114 -0.61 -7.29 -11.39
C PRO A 114 -1.79 -7.45 -12.37
N ALA A 115 -1.68 -8.31 -13.38
CA ALA A 115 -2.79 -8.58 -14.30
C ALA A 115 -3.95 -9.27 -13.58
N ASP A 116 -3.63 -10.25 -12.73
CA ASP A 116 -4.63 -10.93 -11.90
C ASP A 116 -5.23 -9.98 -10.85
N MET A 117 -4.42 -9.12 -10.23
CA MET A 117 -4.95 -8.14 -9.26
C MET A 117 -5.89 -7.13 -9.92
N ARG A 118 -5.57 -6.65 -11.13
CA ARG A 118 -6.50 -5.83 -11.92
C ARG A 118 -7.78 -6.57 -12.25
N ALA A 119 -7.69 -7.84 -12.68
CA ALA A 119 -8.88 -8.65 -12.96
C ALA A 119 -9.75 -8.85 -11.70
N LYS A 120 -9.12 -9.07 -10.53
CA LYS A 120 -9.83 -9.16 -9.24
C LYS A 120 -10.48 -7.84 -8.84
N TYR A 121 -9.80 -6.71 -9.06
CA TYR A 121 -10.39 -5.38 -8.86
C TYR A 121 -11.63 -5.20 -9.74
N GLU A 122 -11.55 -5.51 -11.04
CA GLU A 122 -12.69 -5.38 -11.96
C GLU A 122 -13.87 -6.29 -11.59
N ALA A 123 -13.58 -7.50 -11.09
CA ALA A 123 -14.58 -8.45 -10.63
C ALA A 123 -15.10 -8.16 -9.20
N SER A 124 -14.51 -7.20 -8.48
CA SER A 124 -14.91 -6.89 -7.11
C SER A 124 -16.28 -6.21 -7.07
N PRO A 125 -17.04 -6.39 -5.98
CA PRO A 125 -18.27 -5.65 -5.75
C PRO A 125 -18.04 -4.13 -5.76
N GLU A 126 -19.03 -3.36 -6.19
CA GLU A 126 -18.93 -1.90 -6.30
C GLU A 126 -18.57 -1.21 -4.97
N TRP A 127 -19.07 -1.73 -3.85
CA TRP A 127 -18.72 -1.20 -2.53
C TRP A 127 -17.21 -1.35 -2.24
N LEU A 128 -16.59 -2.47 -2.63
CA LEU A 128 -15.17 -2.70 -2.39
C LEU A 128 -14.31 -1.88 -3.36
N LYS A 129 -14.74 -1.73 -4.61
CA LYS A 129 -14.11 -0.82 -5.57
C LYS A 129 -14.10 0.62 -5.05
N ALA A 130 -15.20 1.09 -4.44
CA ALA A 130 -15.26 2.42 -3.84
C ALA A 130 -14.18 2.62 -2.76
N LEU A 131 -14.00 1.63 -1.87
CA LEU A 131 -12.94 1.70 -0.85
C LEU A 131 -11.52 1.66 -1.45
N MET A 132 -11.29 0.81 -2.46
CA MET A 132 -9.99 0.72 -3.14
C MET A 132 -9.66 2.00 -3.92
N ASN A 133 -10.67 2.65 -4.52
CA ASN A 133 -10.52 3.93 -5.18
C ASN A 133 -10.14 5.01 -4.17
N ALA A 134 -10.91 5.15 -3.09
CA ALA A 134 -10.62 6.10 -2.01
C ALA A 134 -9.23 5.87 -1.38
N TRP A 135 -8.82 4.61 -1.24
CA TRP A 135 -7.48 4.26 -0.78
C TRP A 135 -6.38 4.80 -1.72
N ALA A 136 -6.52 4.58 -3.03
CA ALA A 136 -5.56 5.08 -4.00
C ALA A 136 -5.59 6.62 -4.07
N ASP A 137 -6.78 7.20 -4.02
CA ASP A 137 -7.02 8.63 -4.08
C ASP A 137 -6.43 9.36 -2.88
N GLY A 138 -6.57 8.82 -1.65
CA GLY A 138 -5.97 9.40 -0.45
C GLY A 138 -4.43 9.43 -0.50
N LEU A 139 -3.80 8.35 -0.99
CA LEU A 139 -2.34 8.30 -1.16
C LEU A 139 -1.85 9.24 -2.27
N ASN A 140 -2.55 9.27 -3.39
CA ASN A 140 -2.20 10.17 -4.50
C ASN A 140 -2.43 11.64 -4.12
N TYR A 141 -3.47 11.92 -3.35
CA TYR A 141 -3.74 13.25 -2.82
C TYR A 141 -2.65 13.69 -1.84
N TYR A 142 -2.19 12.80 -0.95
CA TYR A 142 -1.04 13.06 -0.09
C TYR A 142 0.19 13.48 -0.91
N LEU A 143 0.55 12.72 -1.95
CA LEU A 143 1.68 13.05 -2.82
C LEU A 143 1.49 14.38 -3.58
N TYR A 144 0.27 14.67 -4.02
CA TYR A 144 -0.06 15.95 -4.65
C TYR A 144 0.11 17.14 -3.68
N LYS A 145 -0.32 17.00 -2.42
CA LYS A 145 -0.20 18.04 -1.39
C LYS A 145 1.20 18.20 -0.82
N HIS A 146 2.06 17.19 -0.98
CA HIS A 146 3.41 17.14 -0.43
C HIS A 146 4.47 16.94 -1.52
N PRO A 147 4.68 17.91 -2.45
CA PRO A 147 5.62 17.77 -3.56
C PRO A 147 7.10 17.61 -3.13
N GLN A 148 7.42 17.89 -1.86
CA GLN A 148 8.72 17.63 -1.26
C GLN A 148 8.96 16.15 -0.95
N VAL A 149 7.89 15.36 -0.78
CA VAL A 149 7.99 13.91 -0.62
C VAL A 149 8.33 13.32 -1.98
N LYS A 150 9.39 12.53 -2.02
CA LYS A 150 9.86 11.88 -3.24
C LYS A 150 9.63 10.38 -3.09
N PRO A 151 8.61 9.81 -3.74
CA PRO A 151 8.47 8.36 -3.81
C PRO A 151 9.75 7.75 -4.34
N ARG A 152 10.16 6.62 -3.76
CA ARG A 152 11.33 5.89 -4.23
C ARG A 152 11.05 5.25 -5.58
N VAL A 153 9.82 4.76 -5.77
CA VAL A 153 9.42 3.99 -6.95
C VAL A 153 7.95 4.24 -7.33
N ILE A 154 7.01 4.30 -6.37
CA ILE A 154 5.58 4.37 -6.65
C ILE A 154 5.16 5.84 -6.79
N ALA A 155 5.21 6.36 -8.01
CA ALA A 155 4.77 7.74 -8.30
C ALA A 155 3.24 7.92 -8.33
N ARG A 156 2.48 6.82 -8.48
CA ARG A 156 1.02 6.81 -8.48
C ARG A 156 0.53 5.47 -7.95
N PHE A 157 -0.39 5.53 -7.00
CA PHE A 157 -1.12 4.38 -6.50
C PHE A 157 -2.35 4.13 -7.37
N GLU A 158 -2.61 2.89 -7.73
CA GLU A 158 -3.79 2.48 -8.48
C GLU A 158 -4.67 1.60 -7.61
N PRO A 159 -6.01 1.66 -7.72
CA PRO A 159 -6.94 0.98 -6.80
C PRO A 159 -6.66 -0.52 -6.60
N TRP A 160 -6.32 -1.23 -7.68
CA TRP A 160 -6.00 -2.66 -7.62
C TRP A 160 -4.79 -2.99 -6.74
N MET A 161 -3.89 -2.03 -6.48
CA MET A 161 -2.71 -2.26 -5.66
C MET A 161 -3.09 -2.63 -4.23
N ALA A 162 -4.21 -2.14 -3.70
CA ALA A 162 -4.73 -2.53 -2.38
C ALA A 162 -4.90 -4.05 -2.21
N LEU A 163 -5.12 -4.78 -3.30
CA LEU A 163 -5.27 -6.25 -3.28
C LEU A 163 -3.94 -7.00 -3.19
N THR A 164 -2.81 -6.31 -3.35
CA THR A 164 -1.48 -6.92 -3.25
C THR A 164 -1.08 -7.17 -1.80
N PHE A 165 -1.66 -6.41 -0.86
CA PHE A 165 -1.31 -6.46 0.56
C PHE A 165 -2.56 -6.55 1.44
N THR A 166 -3.15 -7.74 1.51
CA THR A 166 -4.37 -7.99 2.29
C THR A 166 -4.12 -8.73 3.61
N GLU A 167 -2.90 -9.21 3.86
CA GLU A 167 -2.54 -9.85 5.13
C GLU A 167 -2.26 -8.76 6.19
N GLY A 168 -3.06 -8.71 7.25
CA GLY A 168 -2.91 -7.72 8.34
C GLY A 168 -1.91 -8.10 9.44
N SER A 169 -1.12 -9.15 9.23
CA SER A 169 -0.15 -9.67 10.20
C SER A 169 1.20 -9.92 9.53
N ILE A 170 2.26 -9.94 10.34
CA ILE A 170 3.57 -10.43 9.91
C ILE A 170 3.50 -11.94 9.71
N GLY A 171 4.23 -12.44 8.71
CA GLY A 171 4.53 -13.87 8.58
C GLY A 171 3.43 -14.69 7.94
N GLY A 172 2.65 -14.10 7.03
CA GLY A 172 1.65 -14.85 6.28
C GLY A 172 2.28 -15.87 5.33
N ASP A 173 1.45 -16.56 4.56
CA ASP A 173 1.86 -17.84 3.95
C ASP A 173 2.99 -17.68 2.92
N ILE A 174 3.03 -16.53 2.24
CA ILE A 174 4.13 -16.21 1.32
C ILE A 174 5.43 -15.96 2.09
N GLU A 175 5.38 -15.29 3.25
CA GLU A 175 6.57 -14.90 4.00
C GLU A 175 7.31 -16.08 4.67
N LYS A 176 6.62 -17.21 4.87
CA LYS A 176 7.21 -18.47 5.37
C LYS A 176 8.16 -19.13 4.37
N ILE A 177 8.11 -18.77 3.08
CA ILE A 177 9.02 -19.31 2.07
C ILE A 177 10.41 -18.75 2.34
N ASN A 178 11.35 -19.67 2.60
CA ASN A 178 12.74 -19.35 2.92
C ASN A 178 13.47 -18.78 1.68
N LEU A 179 14.04 -17.57 1.83
CA LEU A 179 14.70 -16.87 0.73
C LEU A 179 15.99 -17.56 0.27
N GLN A 180 16.76 -18.17 1.17
CA GLN A 180 18.00 -18.85 0.81
C GLN A 180 17.74 -20.12 -0.02
N GLN A 181 16.69 -20.88 0.33
CA GLN A 181 16.26 -22.04 -0.44
C GLN A 181 15.71 -21.63 -1.81
N LEU A 182 14.92 -20.53 -1.86
CA LEU A 182 14.42 -19.99 -3.12
C LEU A 182 15.57 -19.54 -4.04
N GLU A 183 16.57 -18.86 -3.48
CA GLU A 183 17.79 -18.47 -4.17
C GLU A 183 18.59 -19.68 -4.65
N ALA A 184 18.78 -20.70 -3.82
CA ALA A 184 19.47 -21.92 -4.22
C ALA A 184 18.76 -22.66 -5.35
N PHE A 185 17.42 -22.59 -5.40
CA PHE A 185 16.61 -23.26 -6.42
C PHE A 185 16.63 -22.53 -7.78
N TYR A 186 16.49 -21.21 -7.78
CA TYR A 186 16.42 -20.41 -9.02
C TYR A 186 17.76 -19.79 -9.44
N GLY A 187 18.69 -19.64 -8.51
CA GLY A 187 20.01 -19.06 -8.73
C GLY A 187 20.96 -20.00 -9.46
N LYS A 188 22.05 -19.43 -9.99
CA LYS A 188 23.12 -20.20 -10.65
C LYS A 188 24.24 -20.62 -9.68
N THR A 189 24.04 -20.43 -8.38
CA THR A 189 25.06 -20.69 -7.36
C THR A 189 24.99 -22.17 -6.96
N PRO A 190 26.10 -22.93 -7.02
CA PRO A 190 26.11 -24.32 -6.57
C PRO A 190 25.64 -24.42 -5.11
N GLU A 191 24.83 -25.43 -4.78
CA GLU A 191 24.38 -25.70 -3.41
C GLU A 191 25.57 -25.62 -2.43
N LYS A 192 25.61 -24.58 -1.60
CA LYS A 192 26.34 -24.68 -0.34
C LYS A 192 25.48 -25.53 0.59
N GLN A 193 25.53 -26.85 0.41
CA GLN A 193 25.05 -27.80 1.39
C GLN A 193 25.88 -27.68 2.67
N ALA A 194 25.41 -26.80 3.55
CA ALA A 194 25.35 -26.98 4.98
C ALA A 194 24.38 -25.91 5.48
N LEU A 195 23.11 -26.26 5.62
CA LEU A 195 22.25 -25.57 6.58
C LEU A 195 22.87 -25.90 7.95
N ALA A 196 23.89 -25.12 8.34
CA ALA A 196 24.16 -24.98 9.75
C ALA A 196 22.86 -24.42 10.33
N GLU A 197 22.13 -25.24 11.07
CA GLU A 197 21.05 -24.74 11.91
C GLU A 197 21.66 -23.58 12.69
N GLU A 198 21.22 -22.34 12.40
CA GLU A 198 21.63 -21.21 13.21
C GLU A 198 21.17 -21.53 14.62
N THR A 199 22.12 -21.86 15.50
CA THR A 199 21.91 -21.97 16.95
C THR A 199 21.66 -20.61 17.59
N ARG A 200 21.10 -19.67 16.82
CA ARG A 200 20.60 -18.41 17.33
C ARG A 200 19.35 -18.69 18.14
N TYR A 201 19.31 -18.10 19.32
CA TYR A 201 18.09 -18.01 20.10
C TYR A 201 16.97 -17.46 19.20
N VAL A 202 15.98 -18.31 18.92
CA VAL A 202 14.76 -17.90 18.24
C VAL A 202 13.85 -17.36 19.33
N GLU A 203 13.66 -16.04 19.33
CA GLU A 203 12.72 -15.40 20.25
C GLU A 203 11.32 -16.01 20.05
N PRO A 204 10.60 -16.37 21.13
CA PRO A 204 9.25 -16.92 21.01
C PRO A 204 8.34 -15.99 20.21
N SER A 205 7.88 -16.46 19.05
CA SER A 205 6.87 -15.77 18.26
C SER A 205 5.49 -15.94 18.89
N GLY A 206 4.61 -14.97 18.74
CA GLY A 206 3.21 -15.19 19.09
C GLY A 206 2.34 -13.95 19.00
N SER A 207 1.16 -14.11 19.55
CA SER A 207 0.27 -13.05 19.97
C SER A 207 -0.54 -13.63 21.12
N ASN A 208 -0.94 -12.80 22.09
CA ASN A 208 -1.94 -13.18 23.08
C ASN A 208 -3.29 -12.55 22.69
N GLY A 209 -4.36 -13.22 23.09
CA GLY A 209 -5.72 -12.70 22.98
C GLY A 209 -6.59 -13.35 24.04
N ILE A 210 -7.43 -12.56 24.71
CA ILE A 210 -8.33 -13.06 25.76
C ILE A 210 -9.72 -12.48 25.53
N ALA A 211 -10.74 -13.32 25.57
CA ALA A 211 -12.14 -12.90 25.64
C ALA A 211 -12.77 -13.50 26.91
N ILE A 212 -13.36 -12.65 27.75
CA ILE A 212 -14.00 -13.06 29.01
C ILE A 212 -15.49 -12.76 28.91
N ALA A 213 -16.31 -13.80 29.08
CA ALA A 213 -17.77 -13.67 29.05
C ALA A 213 -18.30 -12.83 30.23
N PRO A 214 -19.41 -12.09 30.07
CA PRO A 214 -20.02 -11.29 31.14
C PRO A 214 -20.22 -12.03 32.46
N SER A 215 -20.60 -13.32 32.42
CA SER A 215 -20.81 -14.17 33.60
C SER A 215 -19.56 -14.34 34.48
N ASN A 216 -18.39 -14.10 33.90
CA ASN A 216 -17.09 -14.26 34.54
C ASN A 216 -16.47 -12.90 34.93
N THR A 217 -17.24 -11.81 34.89
CA THR A 217 -16.78 -10.44 35.19
C THR A 217 -17.65 -9.79 36.26
N ALA A 218 -17.06 -8.94 37.11
CA ALA A 218 -17.79 -8.28 38.19
C ALA A 218 -18.84 -7.26 37.71
N ALA A 219 -18.60 -6.62 36.56
CA ALA A 219 -19.50 -5.61 35.98
C ALA A 219 -20.48 -6.18 34.95
N HIS A 220 -20.46 -7.50 34.68
CA HIS A 220 -21.29 -8.16 33.67
C HIS A 220 -21.18 -7.57 32.25
N HIS A 221 -19.99 -7.11 31.89
CA HIS A 221 -19.63 -6.75 30.52
C HIS A 221 -18.56 -7.71 30.00
N ALA A 222 -18.56 -8.00 28.70
CA ALA A 222 -17.48 -8.77 28.11
C ALA A 222 -16.16 -7.97 28.20
N LEU A 223 -15.04 -8.67 28.43
CA LEU A 223 -13.70 -8.07 28.38
C LEU A 223 -12.91 -8.68 27.23
N PHE A 224 -12.14 -7.85 26.53
CA PHE A 224 -11.31 -8.27 25.41
C PHE A 224 -9.88 -7.72 25.53
N LEU A 225 -8.89 -8.58 25.31
CA LEU A 225 -7.47 -8.22 25.25
C LEU A 225 -6.95 -8.47 23.84
N ILE A 226 -6.42 -7.42 23.22
CA ILE A 226 -5.69 -7.45 21.95
C ILE A 226 -4.21 -7.26 22.26
N ASN A 227 -3.39 -8.31 22.08
CA ASN A 227 -1.96 -8.24 22.42
C ASN A 227 -1.09 -8.98 21.39
N PRO A 228 -0.96 -8.43 20.16
CA PRO A 228 -0.07 -8.99 19.14
C PRO A 228 1.41 -8.79 19.49
N HIS A 229 2.26 -9.76 19.16
CA HIS A 229 3.72 -9.60 19.20
C HIS A 229 4.27 -9.56 17.77
N THR A 230 4.43 -8.33 17.26
CA THR A 230 4.98 -8.05 15.93
C THR A 230 6.34 -7.37 16.05
N THR A 231 7.05 -7.18 14.94
CA THR A 231 8.23 -6.31 14.92
C THR A 231 7.88 -4.90 15.37
N PHE A 232 8.86 -4.19 15.94
CA PHE A 232 8.65 -2.81 16.36
C PHE A 232 8.17 -1.93 15.20
N PHE A 233 7.25 -1.02 15.52
CA PHE A 233 6.65 -0.06 14.59
C PHE A 233 5.82 -0.67 13.45
N PHE A 234 5.49 -1.97 13.51
CA PHE A 234 4.75 -2.65 12.43
C PHE A 234 3.35 -2.07 12.17
N ARG A 235 2.72 -1.48 13.18
CA ARG A 235 1.34 -0.98 13.09
C ARG A 235 1.23 0.48 13.44
N ALA A 236 0.24 1.10 12.84
CA ALA A 236 -0.36 2.35 13.29
C ALA A 236 -1.62 2.04 14.11
N GLU A 237 -2.17 3.08 14.73
CA GLU A 237 -3.45 3.06 15.43
C GLU A 237 -4.34 4.13 14.81
N ALA A 238 -5.62 3.83 14.62
CA ALA A 238 -6.57 4.78 14.04
C ALA A 238 -8.00 4.48 14.50
N HIS A 239 -8.83 5.52 14.44
CA HIS A 239 -10.28 5.43 14.55
C HIS A 239 -10.90 5.87 13.21
N MET A 240 -11.78 5.06 12.64
CA MET A 240 -12.58 5.43 11.47
C MET A 240 -14.06 5.44 11.79
N LEU A 241 -14.73 6.54 11.42
CA LEU A 241 -16.17 6.71 11.49
C LEU A 241 -16.73 7.13 10.13
N SER A 242 -17.94 6.69 9.80
CA SER A 242 -18.71 7.21 8.66
C SER A 242 -20.18 7.46 9.03
N SER A 243 -20.88 8.23 8.19
CA SER A 243 -22.34 8.36 8.31
C SER A 243 -23.11 7.15 7.76
N GLU A 244 -22.42 6.21 7.10
CA GLU A 244 -22.99 4.97 6.57
C GLU A 244 -22.96 3.81 7.58
N GLY A 245 -22.27 3.99 8.70
CA GLY A 245 -22.27 3.06 9.83
C GLY A 245 -20.90 2.44 10.15
N LEU A 246 -19.84 2.79 9.43
CA LEU A 246 -18.48 2.45 9.85
C LEU A 246 -18.19 3.10 11.21
N ASN A 247 -17.80 2.28 12.18
CA ASN A 247 -17.25 2.69 13.46
C ASN A 247 -16.26 1.60 13.89
N ALA A 248 -14.96 1.89 13.81
CA ALA A 248 -13.92 0.94 14.17
C ALA A 248 -12.68 1.67 14.70
N TYR A 249 -12.22 1.26 15.88
CA TYR A 249 -11.01 1.75 16.52
C TYR A 249 -10.02 0.61 16.70
N GLY A 250 -8.74 0.81 16.36
CA GLY A 250 -7.69 -0.12 16.73
C GLY A 250 -6.45 -0.07 15.86
N ALA A 251 -5.75 -1.20 15.82
CA ALA A 251 -4.49 -1.33 15.10
C ALA A 251 -4.70 -1.61 13.61
N ILE A 252 -3.94 -0.88 12.79
CA ILE A 252 -3.93 -0.97 11.34
C ILE A 252 -2.49 -1.14 10.83
N THR A 253 -2.31 -1.94 9.79
CA THR A 253 -0.98 -2.10 9.17
C THR A 253 -0.75 -0.95 8.20
N TRP A 254 0.45 -0.39 8.20
CA TRP A 254 0.81 0.73 7.32
C TRP A 254 0.43 0.47 5.87
N GLY A 255 -0.45 1.31 5.34
CA GLY A 255 -0.90 1.26 3.95
C GLY A 255 -2.18 0.44 3.74
N GLN A 256 -2.70 -0.25 4.76
CA GLN A 256 -4.02 -0.90 4.71
C GLN A 256 -5.10 0.08 5.18
N PHE A 257 -6.36 -0.17 4.82
CA PHE A 257 -7.50 0.67 5.20
C PHE A 257 -8.53 -0.05 6.08
N PHE A 258 -8.21 -1.22 6.61
CA PHE A 258 -9.07 -1.95 7.54
C PHE A 258 -8.40 -2.05 8.92
N ILE A 259 -9.18 -1.84 9.98
CA ILE A 259 -8.71 -2.12 11.36
C ILE A 259 -8.64 -3.63 11.52
N TYR A 260 -7.42 -4.18 11.59
CA TYR A 260 -7.20 -5.62 11.66
C TYR A 260 -7.47 -6.17 13.06
N GLN A 261 -7.13 -5.39 14.09
CA GLN A 261 -7.38 -5.73 15.49
C GLN A 261 -7.91 -4.50 16.21
N GLY A 262 -9.18 -4.52 16.55
CA GLY A 262 -9.86 -3.38 17.12
C GLY A 262 -11.18 -3.74 17.79
N PHE A 263 -11.94 -2.71 18.10
CA PHE A 263 -13.25 -2.78 18.72
C PHE A 263 -14.10 -1.58 18.28
N ASN A 264 -15.38 -1.63 18.64
CA ASN A 264 -16.35 -0.55 18.52
C ASN A 264 -17.38 -0.66 19.66
N ASP A 265 -18.38 0.24 19.66
CA ASP A 265 -19.43 0.35 20.68
C ASP A 265 -20.46 -0.81 20.66
#